data_AF-A0A957FQF1-F1
#
_entry.id   AF-A0A957FQF1-F1
#
_cell.length_a   1.000
_cell.length_b   1.000
_cell.length_c   1.000
_cell.angle_alpha   90.00
_cell.angle_beta   90.00
_cell.angle_gamma   90.00
#
_symmetry.space_group_name_H-M   'P 1'
#
loop_
_entity.id
_entity.type
_entity.pdbx_description
1 polymer ?
#
loop_
_entity_poly.entity_id
_entity_poly.type
_entity_poly.pdbx_seq_one_letter_code
_entity_poly.pdbx_strand_id
1 'polypeptide(L)'
;MTMKNRIRTFWRKLGILPTLVVGLAFLAGGTAALYYLLNEIWLFEVERLDLVRAVALDQADPLELLNAAYPEAIVAFLAAIALMVMGLFMPVAYVLNWRFNPRYRSLLAYVRQSFWVGLWFAFCVWLQMNRTLGVAVIALVAAVFVLIEVLFQVRTRAAQIPTTRPRANAPAAQPVPQPKRANE
;
A
#
# COMPACT_ATOMS: atom_id res chain seq x y z
N MET A 1 -4.44 -6.18 40.68
CA MET A 1 -4.23 -5.86 39.24
C MET A 1 -5.16 -4.70 38.87
N THR A 2 -4.63 -3.50 38.66
CA THR A 2 -5.42 -2.24 38.74
C THR A 2 -6.16 -1.88 37.44
N MET A 3 -7.41 -1.42 37.57
CA MET A 3 -8.35 -1.06 36.49
C MET A 3 -7.76 -0.08 35.44
N LYS A 4 -6.83 0.78 35.87
CA LYS A 4 -6.07 1.72 35.03
C LYS A 4 -5.18 1.05 33.97
N ASN A 5 -4.70 -0.17 34.23
CA ASN A 5 -3.95 -0.96 33.24
C ASN A 5 -4.85 -1.63 32.20
N ARG A 6 -6.09 -1.96 32.57
CA ARG A 6 -7.10 -2.50 31.65
C ARG A 6 -7.59 -1.42 30.69
N ILE A 7 -7.76 -0.18 31.16
CA ILE A 7 -8.13 0.97 30.32
C ILE A 7 -7.01 1.36 29.34
N ARG A 8 -5.74 1.37 29.77
CA ARG A 8 -4.60 1.64 28.85
C ARG A 8 -4.42 0.59 27.76
N THR A 9 -4.65 -0.69 28.07
CA THR A 9 -4.62 -1.77 27.08
C THR A 9 -5.81 -1.71 26.13
N PHE A 10 -6.98 -1.30 26.62
CA PHE A 10 -8.17 -1.05 25.81
C PHE A 10 -7.98 0.12 24.84
N TRP A 11 -7.44 1.25 25.32
CA TRP A 11 -7.07 2.40 24.47
C TRP A 11 -6.01 2.07 23.41
N ARG A 12 -5.10 1.12 23.69
CA ARG A 12 -4.17 0.59 22.68
C ARG A 12 -4.83 -0.30 21.63
N LYS A 13 -5.88 -1.04 22.01
CA LYS A 13 -6.70 -1.84 21.08
C LYS A 13 -7.60 -0.98 20.20
N LEU A 14 -8.05 0.18 20.68
CA LEU A 14 -8.82 1.14 19.89
C LEU A 14 -8.08 1.67 18.66
N GLY A 15 -6.74 1.67 18.64
CA GLY A 15 -5.94 2.04 17.46
C GLY A 15 -5.92 0.99 16.34
N ILE A 16 -6.30 -0.27 16.63
CA ILE A 16 -6.44 -1.35 15.63
C ILE A 16 -7.78 -1.25 14.91
N LEU A 17 -8.81 -0.73 15.59
CA LEU A 17 -10.15 -0.59 15.04
C LEU A 17 -10.18 0.22 13.73
N PRO A 18 -9.59 1.43 13.63
CA PRO A 18 -9.62 2.18 12.38
C PRO A 18 -8.86 1.47 11.26
N THR A 19 -7.75 0.77 11.54
CA THR A 19 -7.05 -0.02 10.51
C THR A 19 -7.85 -1.22 10.04
N LEU A 20 -8.62 -1.87 10.92
CA LEU A 20 -9.53 -2.95 10.52
C LEU A 20 -10.69 -2.41 9.69
N VAL A 21 -11.28 -1.28 10.09
CA VAL A 21 -12.39 -0.64 9.34
C VAL A 21 -11.92 -0.20 7.95
N VAL A 22 -10.75 0.44 7.85
CA VAL A 22 -10.19 0.84 6.55
C VAL A 22 -9.83 -0.39 5.71
N GLY A 23 -9.19 -1.41 6.30
CA GLY A 23 -8.88 -2.65 5.60
C GLY A 23 -10.13 -3.36 5.08
N LEU A 24 -11.19 -3.43 5.89
CA LEU A 24 -12.47 -3.99 5.51
C LEU A 24 -13.14 -3.16 4.41
N ALA A 25 -13.06 -1.83 4.45
CA ALA A 25 -13.58 -0.96 3.41
C ALA A 25 -12.88 -1.17 2.07
N PHE A 26 -11.55 -1.32 2.07
CA PHE A 26 -10.78 -1.65 0.86
C PHE A 26 -11.13 -3.04 0.32
N LEU A 27 -11.30 -4.02 1.20
CA LEU A 27 -11.70 -5.36 0.81
C LEU A 27 -13.11 -5.36 0.21
N ALA A 28 -14.07 -4.73 0.87
CA ALA A 28 -15.44 -4.58 0.37
C ALA A 28 -15.50 -3.80 -0.95
N GLY A 29 -14.71 -2.73 -1.08
CA GLY A 29 -14.58 -1.97 -2.32
C GLY A 29 -13.98 -2.81 -3.46
N GLY A 30 -12.95 -3.60 -3.17
CA GLY A 30 -12.38 -4.56 -4.12
C GLY A 30 -13.38 -5.64 -4.53
N THR A 31 -14.16 -6.18 -3.58
CA THR A 31 -15.25 -7.13 -3.87
C THR A 31 -16.34 -6.52 -4.72
N ALA A 32 -16.78 -5.31 -4.41
CA ALA A 32 -17.81 -4.62 -5.17
C ALA A 32 -17.33 -4.30 -6.59
N ALA A 33 -16.07 -3.87 -6.75
CA ALA A 33 -15.47 -3.66 -8.06
C ALA A 33 -15.40 -4.96 -8.87
N LEU A 34 -14.94 -6.06 -8.26
CA LEU A 34 -14.94 -7.38 -8.89
C LEU A 34 -16.34 -7.85 -9.26
N TYR A 35 -17.31 -7.65 -8.39
CA TYR A 35 -18.71 -7.98 -8.65
C TYR A 35 -19.26 -7.19 -9.84
N TYR A 36 -18.98 -5.88 -9.90
CA TYR A 36 -19.37 -5.03 -11.02
C TYR A 36 -18.69 -5.47 -12.32
N LEU A 37 -17.39 -5.75 -12.29
CA LEU A 37 -16.65 -6.27 -13.44
C LEU A 37 -17.21 -7.60 -13.95
N LEU A 38 -17.61 -8.50 -13.05
CA LEU A 38 -18.16 -9.80 -13.42
C LEU A 38 -19.59 -9.71 -13.94
N ASN A 39 -20.39 -8.80 -13.39
CA ASN A 39 -21.82 -8.70 -13.66
C ASN A 39 -22.16 -7.72 -14.80
N GLU A 40 -21.37 -6.68 -14.98
CA GLU A 40 -21.63 -5.59 -15.93
C GLU A 40 -20.70 -5.61 -17.15
N ILE A 41 -19.46 -6.10 -16.97
CA ILE A 41 -18.41 -6.15 -18.01
C ILE A 41 -18.21 -7.60 -18.52
N TRP A 42 -19.13 -8.52 -18.24
CA TRP A 42 -19.10 -9.95 -18.57
C TRP A 42 -17.92 -10.39 -19.46
N LEU A 43 -16.84 -10.91 -18.84
CA LEU A 43 -15.52 -11.22 -19.45
C LEU A 43 -15.55 -12.11 -20.72
N PHE A 44 -16.72 -12.56 -21.13
CA PHE A 44 -16.98 -13.47 -22.24
C PHE A 44 -17.99 -12.92 -23.27
N GLU A 45 -18.22 -11.60 -23.40
CA GLU A 45 -19.18 -10.95 -24.32
C GLU A 45 -19.62 -11.83 -25.51
N VAL A 46 -20.93 -11.96 -25.76
CA VAL A 46 -21.45 -12.83 -26.85
C VAL A 46 -20.86 -12.44 -28.21
N GLU A 47 -20.58 -11.16 -28.44
CA GLU A 47 -19.82 -10.68 -29.62
C GLU A 47 -18.44 -11.33 -29.74
N ARG A 48 -17.78 -11.66 -28.62
CA ARG A 48 -16.49 -12.36 -28.60
C ARG A 48 -16.62 -13.83 -28.99
N LEU A 49 -17.72 -14.49 -28.63
CA LEU A 49 -18.04 -15.82 -29.14
C LEU A 49 -18.27 -15.78 -30.66
N ASP A 50 -18.93 -14.73 -31.15
CA ASP A 50 -19.12 -14.52 -32.58
C ASP A 50 -17.81 -14.15 -33.31
N LEU A 51 -16.92 -13.37 -32.68
CA LEU A 51 -15.56 -13.10 -33.19
C LEU A 51 -14.69 -14.35 -33.18
N VAL A 52 -14.72 -15.17 -32.13
CA VAL A 52 -13.99 -16.46 -32.08
C VAL A 52 -14.54 -17.42 -33.14
N ARG A 53 -15.85 -17.42 -33.35
CA ARG A 53 -16.50 -18.16 -34.43
C ARG A 53 -16.08 -17.61 -35.80
N ALA A 54 -16.02 -16.30 -35.98
CA ALA A 54 -15.56 -15.67 -37.21
C ALA A 54 -14.09 -15.99 -37.48
N VAL A 55 -13.22 -16.00 -36.47
CA VAL A 55 -11.82 -16.45 -36.57
C VAL A 55 -11.76 -17.93 -36.96
N ALA A 56 -12.58 -18.78 -36.35
CA ALA A 56 -12.64 -20.20 -36.67
C ALA A 56 -13.15 -20.47 -38.09
N LEU A 57 -13.95 -19.55 -38.65
CA LEU A 57 -14.44 -19.56 -40.02
C LEU A 57 -13.53 -18.81 -41.01
N ASP A 58 -12.39 -18.29 -40.55
CA ASP A 58 -11.45 -17.46 -41.34
C ASP A 58 -12.09 -16.19 -41.93
N GLN A 59 -13.09 -15.64 -41.23
CA GLN A 59 -13.89 -14.47 -41.61
C GLN A 59 -13.64 -13.24 -40.73
N ALA A 60 -12.74 -13.33 -39.76
CA ALA A 60 -12.51 -12.25 -38.80
C ALA A 60 -11.64 -11.13 -39.40
N ASP A 61 -12.11 -9.88 -39.29
CA ASP A 61 -11.32 -8.71 -39.58
C ASP A 61 -10.24 -8.49 -38.49
N PRO A 62 -8.94 -8.41 -38.83
CA PRO A 62 -7.87 -8.15 -37.88
C PRO A 62 -8.07 -6.88 -37.04
N LEU A 63 -8.75 -5.88 -37.58
CA LEU A 63 -8.99 -4.60 -36.90
C LEU A 63 -10.03 -4.77 -35.76
N GLU A 64 -11.05 -5.60 -35.97
CA GLU A 64 -12.04 -5.94 -34.93
C GLU A 64 -11.41 -6.76 -33.81
N LEU A 65 -10.48 -7.67 -34.12
CA LEU A 65 -9.76 -8.45 -33.11
C LEU A 65 -8.91 -7.59 -32.18
N LEU A 66 -8.30 -6.53 -32.71
CA LEU A 66 -7.48 -5.61 -31.92
C LEU A 66 -8.36 -4.72 -31.02
N ASN A 67 -9.52 -4.30 -31.52
CA ASN A 67 -10.47 -3.47 -30.75
C ASN A 67 -11.24 -4.29 -29.69
N ALA A 68 -11.40 -5.61 -29.89
CA ALA A 68 -12.02 -6.52 -28.93
C ALA A 68 -11.08 -6.96 -27.77
N ALA A 69 -9.82 -6.52 -27.78
CA ALA A 69 -8.98 -6.58 -26.59
C ALA A 69 -9.37 -5.40 -25.71
N TYR A 70 -9.96 -5.66 -24.54
CA TYR A 70 -10.33 -4.64 -23.54
C TYR A 70 -9.19 -4.48 -22.51
N PRO A 71 -8.10 -3.74 -22.80
CA PRO A 71 -7.01 -3.54 -21.83
C PRO A 71 -7.51 -2.88 -20.53
N GLU A 72 -8.53 -2.04 -20.62
CA GLU A 72 -9.15 -1.35 -19.50
C GLU A 72 -9.81 -2.30 -18.50
N ALA A 73 -10.49 -3.35 -18.98
CA ALA A 73 -11.14 -4.34 -18.12
C ALA A 73 -10.10 -5.16 -17.35
N ILE A 74 -8.99 -5.51 -18.02
CA ILE A 74 -7.87 -6.21 -17.38
C ILE A 74 -7.25 -5.31 -16.31
N VAL A 75 -6.95 -4.04 -16.61
CA VAL A 75 -6.39 -3.11 -15.62
C VAL A 75 -7.33 -2.91 -14.43
N ALA A 76 -8.63 -2.77 -14.66
CA ALA A 76 -9.64 -2.64 -13.60
C ALA A 76 -9.72 -3.89 -12.71
N PHE A 77 -9.65 -5.09 -13.30
CA PHE A 77 -9.61 -6.36 -12.58
C PHE A 77 -8.36 -6.47 -11.68
N LEU A 78 -7.19 -6.15 -12.22
CA LEU A 78 -5.95 -6.17 -11.45
C LEU A 78 -5.92 -5.12 -10.33
N ALA A 79 -6.47 -3.94 -10.57
CA ALA A 79 -6.66 -2.93 -9.54
C ALA A 79 -7.59 -3.43 -8.42
N ALA A 80 -8.71 -4.09 -8.77
CA ALA A 80 -9.64 -4.65 -7.79
C ALA A 80 -8.98 -5.72 -6.90
N ILE A 81 -8.16 -6.61 -7.49
CA ILE A 81 -7.36 -7.59 -6.75
C ILE A 81 -6.34 -6.89 -5.84
N ALA A 82 -5.62 -5.89 -6.35
CA ALA A 82 -4.65 -5.13 -5.56
C ALA A 82 -5.31 -4.50 -4.33
N LEU A 83 -6.51 -3.92 -4.48
CA LEU A 83 -7.28 -3.32 -3.40
C LEU A 83 -7.75 -4.34 -2.36
N MET A 84 -8.25 -5.50 -2.82
CA MET A 84 -8.61 -6.60 -1.91
C MET A 84 -7.42 -7.04 -1.04
N VAL A 85 -6.28 -7.28 -1.68
CA VAL A 85 -5.08 -7.74 -0.98
C VAL A 85 -4.54 -6.66 -0.06
N MET A 86 -4.54 -5.40 -0.50
CA MET A 86 -4.17 -4.25 0.33
C MET A 86 -5.07 -4.15 1.57
N GLY A 87 -6.39 -4.31 1.41
CA GLY A 87 -7.35 -4.31 2.52
C GLY A 87 -7.10 -5.45 3.52
N LEU A 88 -6.79 -6.65 3.01
CA LEU A 88 -6.51 -7.83 3.83
C LEU A 88 -5.17 -7.74 4.57
N PHE A 89 -4.15 -7.16 3.93
CA PHE A 89 -2.81 -7.02 4.52
C PHE A 89 -2.67 -5.83 5.46
N MET A 90 -3.57 -4.84 5.40
CA MET A 90 -3.56 -3.68 6.29
C MET A 90 -3.50 -4.02 7.80
N PRO A 91 -4.33 -4.95 8.33
CA PRO A 91 -4.21 -5.38 9.73
C PRO A 91 -2.93 -6.16 10.01
N VAL A 92 -2.42 -6.95 9.05
CA VAL A 92 -1.18 -7.70 9.19
C VAL A 92 0.01 -6.74 9.32
N ALA A 93 0.07 -5.71 8.46
CA ALA A 93 1.09 -4.67 8.50
C ALA A 93 1.07 -3.88 9.82
N TYR A 94 -0.12 -3.60 10.37
CA TYR A 94 -0.23 -2.97 11.69
C TYR A 94 0.40 -3.83 12.80
N VAL A 95 0.13 -5.15 12.80
CA VAL A 95 0.70 -6.08 13.80
C VAL A 95 2.21 -6.20 13.64
N LEU A 96 2.71 -6.29 12.41
CA LEU A 96 4.15 -6.34 12.13
C LEU A 96 4.86 -5.05 12.57
N ASN A 97 4.30 -3.89 12.26
CA ASN A 97 4.87 -2.60 12.68
C ASN A 97 4.90 -2.46 14.20
N TRP A 98 3.84 -2.93 14.88
CA TRP A 98 3.81 -2.96 16.34
C TRP A 98 4.89 -3.88 16.93
N ARG A 99 5.24 -4.99 16.25
CA ARG A 99 6.27 -5.93 16.71
C ARG A 99 7.70 -5.41 16.50
N PHE A 100 8.00 -4.81 15.35
CA PHE A 100 9.37 -4.47 14.96
C PHE A 100 9.77 -3.01 15.20
N ASN A 101 8.82 -2.07 15.26
CA ASN A 101 9.13 -0.63 15.44
C ASN A 101 8.23 0.04 16.49
N PRO A 102 8.42 -0.24 17.79
CA PRO A 102 7.63 0.38 18.86
C PRO A 102 7.87 1.89 19.01
N ARG A 103 8.96 2.45 18.45
CA ARG A 103 9.43 3.82 18.70
C ARG A 103 9.06 4.84 17.60
N TYR A 104 8.75 4.37 16.37
CA TYR A 104 8.39 5.21 15.21
C TYR A 104 7.06 4.75 14.60
N ARG A 105 5.96 5.18 15.22
CA ARG A 105 4.60 4.82 14.82
C ARG A 105 4.11 5.75 13.68
N SER A 106 4.72 5.63 12.51
CA SER A 106 4.34 6.39 11.31
C SER A 106 3.13 5.77 10.63
N LEU A 107 2.06 6.55 10.43
CA LEU A 107 0.85 6.09 9.73
C LEU A 107 1.13 5.74 8.27
N LEU A 108 1.98 6.53 7.61
CA LEU A 108 2.36 6.33 6.21
C LEU A 108 3.15 5.03 5.99
N ALA A 109 3.95 4.60 6.97
CA ALA A 109 4.84 3.46 6.80
C ALA A 109 4.07 2.15 6.59
N TYR A 110 3.04 1.87 7.40
CA TYR A 110 2.28 0.62 7.26
C TYR A 110 1.27 0.67 6.11
N VAL A 111 0.72 1.85 5.77
CA VAL A 111 -0.12 2.01 4.57
C VAL A 111 0.71 1.71 3.32
N ARG A 112 1.93 2.24 3.23
CA ARG A 112 2.84 1.97 2.12
C ARG A 112 3.22 0.50 2.02
N GLN A 113 3.52 -0.16 3.14
CA GLN A 113 3.81 -1.60 3.16
C GLN A 113 2.64 -2.44 2.64
N SER A 114 1.40 -2.11 3.06
CA SER A 114 0.20 -2.80 2.61
C SER A 114 -0.06 -2.58 1.12
N PHE A 115 0.20 -1.37 0.61
CA PHE A 115 0.11 -1.04 -0.81
C PHE A 115 1.12 -1.83 -1.65
N TRP A 116 2.37 -1.93 -1.21
CA TRP A 116 3.41 -2.70 -1.91
C TRP A 116 3.04 -4.18 -2.02
N VAL A 117 2.46 -4.77 -0.97
CA VAL A 117 2.01 -6.17 -1.00
C VAL A 117 0.84 -6.36 -1.98
N GLY A 118 -0.11 -5.43 -2.00
CA GLY A 118 -1.22 -5.46 -2.96
C GLY A 118 -0.74 -5.37 -4.41
N LEU A 119 0.21 -4.47 -4.69
CA LEU A 119 0.76 -4.28 -6.03
C LEU A 119 1.63 -5.46 -6.47
N TRP A 120 2.40 -6.05 -5.55
CA TRP A 120 3.14 -7.29 -5.79
C TRP A 120 2.21 -8.44 -6.18
N PHE A 121 1.13 -8.64 -5.43
CA PHE A 121 0.19 -9.74 -5.69
C PHE A 121 -0.54 -9.56 -7.03
N ALA A 122 -0.98 -8.34 -7.35
CA ALA A 122 -1.57 -8.03 -8.65
C ALA A 122 -0.56 -8.30 -9.79
N PHE A 123 0.70 -7.93 -9.62
CA PHE A 123 1.74 -8.23 -10.61
C PHE A 123 1.97 -9.74 -10.80
N CYS A 124 1.90 -10.53 -9.72
CA CYS A 124 1.92 -11.99 -9.82
C CYS A 124 0.70 -12.52 -10.60
N VAL A 125 -0.51 -12.04 -10.30
CA VAL A 125 -1.71 -12.45 -11.05
C VAL A 125 -1.59 -12.09 -12.54
N TRP A 126 -1.03 -10.93 -12.88
CA TRP A 126 -0.75 -10.54 -14.26
C TRP A 126 0.15 -11.55 -14.97
N LEU A 127 1.28 -11.91 -14.34
CA LEU A 127 2.23 -12.88 -14.89
C LEU A 127 1.60 -14.27 -15.04
N GLN A 128 0.69 -14.64 -14.14
CA GLN A 128 -0.05 -15.90 -14.23
C GLN A 128 -0.99 -15.93 -15.45
N MET A 129 -1.68 -14.83 -15.74
CA MET A 129 -2.53 -14.72 -16.95
C MET A 129 -1.68 -14.86 -18.23
N ASN A 130 -0.45 -14.34 -18.22
CA ASN A 130 0.48 -14.46 -19.35
C ASN A 130 1.22 -15.82 -19.39
N ARG A 131 0.94 -16.76 -18.47
CA ARG A 131 1.64 -18.05 -18.29
C ARG A 131 3.17 -17.93 -18.15
N THR A 132 3.66 -16.76 -17.77
CA THR A 132 5.10 -16.51 -17.52
C THR A 132 5.47 -16.68 -16.04
N LEU A 133 4.50 -17.04 -15.20
CA LEU A 133 4.69 -17.20 -13.76
C LEU A 133 5.44 -18.50 -13.43
N GLY A 134 6.76 -18.38 -13.23
CA GLY A 134 7.56 -19.40 -12.57
C GLY A 134 7.74 -19.09 -11.08
N VAL A 135 7.96 -20.12 -10.25
CA VAL A 135 8.28 -19.96 -8.81
C VAL A 135 9.48 -19.03 -8.60
N ALA A 136 10.49 -19.12 -9.47
CA ALA A 136 11.64 -18.23 -9.46
C ALA A 136 11.27 -16.75 -9.70
N VAL A 137 10.28 -16.50 -10.55
CA VAL A 137 9.81 -15.14 -10.87
C VAL A 137 9.07 -14.55 -9.67
N ILE A 138 8.23 -15.35 -8.99
CA ILE A 138 7.54 -14.93 -7.76
C ILE A 138 8.57 -14.47 -6.71
N ALA A 139 9.61 -15.27 -6.50
CA ALA A 139 10.68 -14.96 -5.55
C ALA A 139 11.47 -13.70 -5.96
N LEU A 140 11.79 -13.55 -7.24
CA LEU A 140 12.51 -12.39 -7.76
C LEU A 140 11.71 -11.10 -7.60
N VAL A 141 10.43 -11.10 -7.98
CA VAL A 141 9.56 -9.94 -7.83
C VAL A 141 9.40 -9.60 -6.34
N ALA A 142 9.25 -10.60 -5.46
CA ALA A 142 9.19 -10.35 -4.02
C ALA A 142 10.48 -9.69 -3.50
N ALA A 143 11.64 -10.18 -3.93
CA ALA A 143 12.94 -9.63 -3.56
C ALA A 143 13.09 -8.16 -4.02
N VAL A 144 12.66 -7.82 -5.23
CA VAL A 144 12.71 -6.44 -5.75
C VAL A 144 11.84 -5.51 -4.90
N PHE A 145 10.62 -5.92 -4.57
CA PHE A 145 9.72 -5.10 -3.73
C PHE A 145 10.28 -4.90 -2.32
N VAL A 146 10.85 -5.95 -1.72
CA VAL A 146 11.52 -5.85 -0.42
C VAL A 146 12.72 -4.90 -0.50
N LEU A 147 13.53 -5.00 -1.56
CA LEU A 147 14.69 -4.14 -1.75
C LEU A 147 14.30 -2.67 -1.88
N ILE A 148 13.25 -2.38 -2.65
CA ILE A 148 12.70 -1.02 -2.79
C ILE A 148 12.24 -0.49 -1.43
N GLU A 149 11.50 -1.28 -0.65
CA GLU A 149 11.03 -0.88 0.67
C GLU A 149 12.19 -0.61 1.64
N VAL A 150 13.24 -1.43 1.61
CA VAL A 150 14.47 -1.22 2.40
C VAL A 150 15.17 0.08 2.01
N LEU A 151 15.33 0.36 0.71
CA LEU A 151 15.91 1.61 0.22
C LEU A 151 15.13 2.84 0.70
N PHE A 152 13.80 2.77 0.65
CA PHE A 152 12.95 3.84 1.17
C PHE A 152 13.07 4.01 2.69
N GLN A 153 13.22 2.92 3.45
CA GLN A 153 13.46 2.98 4.89
C GLN A 153 14.83 3.61 5.21
N VAL A 154 15.86 3.33 4.43
CA VAL A 154 17.19 3.94 4.60
C VAL A 154 17.14 5.44 4.29
N ARG A 155 16.52 5.84 3.17
CA ARG A 155 16.37 7.26 2.79
C ARG A 155 15.60 8.07 3.84
N THR A 156 14.50 7.54 4.34
CA THR A 156 13.69 8.22 5.38
C THR A 156 14.43 8.35 6.71
N ARG A 157 15.22 7.35 7.10
CA ARG A 157 16.10 7.43 8.28
C ARG A 157 17.25 8.42 8.11
N ALA A 158 17.86 8.46 6.92
CA ALA A 158 18.95 9.39 6.62
C ALA A 158 18.48 10.86 6.64
N ALA A 159 17.27 11.14 6.16
CA ALA A 159 16.67 12.47 6.21
C ALA A 159 16.30 12.94 7.63
N GLN A 160 16.16 12.01 8.59
CA GLN A 160 15.83 12.33 9.98
C GLN A 160 17.05 12.64 10.85
N ILE A 161 18.27 12.50 10.33
CA ILE A 161 19.48 12.91 11.04
C ILE A 161 19.49 14.44 11.06
N PRO A 162 19.19 15.09 12.21
CA PRO A 162 19.28 16.53 12.29
C PRO A 162 20.77 16.85 12.12
N THR A 163 21.10 17.76 11.22
CA THR A 163 22.35 18.50 11.33
C THR A 163 22.30 19.26 12.65
N THR A 164 22.70 18.62 13.74
CA THR A 164 23.15 19.29 14.96
C THR A 164 24.37 20.09 14.56
N ARG A 165 24.14 21.26 13.94
CA ARG A 165 25.13 22.31 13.85
C ARG A 165 25.42 22.63 15.32
N PRO A 166 26.66 22.46 15.81
CA PRO A 166 27.02 22.93 17.13
C PRO A 166 26.57 24.38 17.25
N ARG A 167 26.13 24.76 18.44
CA ARG A 167 25.64 26.09 18.83
C ARG A 167 26.75 27.16 18.74
N ALA A 168 27.51 27.19 17.65
CA ALA A 168 28.63 28.09 17.38
C ALA A 168 28.18 29.51 16.99
N ASN A 169 26.87 29.70 16.78
CA ASN A 169 26.28 31.02 16.47
C ASN A 169 25.28 31.44 17.56
N ALA A 170 25.51 31.10 18.83
CA ALA A 170 24.89 31.89 19.89
C ALA A 170 25.59 33.27 19.87
N PRO A 171 24.91 34.37 19.52
CA PRO A 171 25.51 35.69 19.64
C PRO A 171 25.94 35.86 21.09
N ALA A 172 27.19 36.34 21.27
CA ALA A 172 27.81 36.58 22.56
C ALA A 172 26.78 37.18 23.53
N ALA A 173 26.68 36.57 24.71
CA ALA A 173 25.79 36.99 25.77
C ALA A 173 25.78 38.53 25.88
N GLN A 174 24.64 39.14 25.57
CA GLN A 174 24.42 40.53 25.93
C GLN A 174 24.55 40.61 27.45
N PRO A 175 25.36 41.54 27.99
CA PRO A 175 25.49 41.68 29.43
C PRO A 175 24.12 42.10 29.97
N VAL A 176 23.53 41.24 30.81
CA VAL A 176 22.31 41.55 31.54
C VAL A 176 22.58 42.81 32.36
N PRO A 177 21.83 43.91 32.17
CA PRO A 177 22.03 45.11 32.96
C PRO A 177 21.67 44.81 34.41
N GLN A 178 22.67 44.92 35.29
CA GLN A 178 22.52 44.83 36.73
C GLN A 178 21.41 45.80 37.19
N PRO A 179 20.43 45.35 37.99
CA PRO A 179 19.42 46.25 38.53
C PRO A 179 20.14 47.24 39.48
N LYS A 180 20.07 48.53 39.14
CA LYS A 180 20.42 49.61 40.08
C LYS A 180 19.62 49.36 41.36
N ARG A 181 20.30 48.96 42.45
CA ARG A 181 19.71 48.98 43.79
C ARG A 181 19.40 50.43 44.11
N ALA A 182 18.12 50.78 44.00
CA ALA A 182 17.58 51.97 44.59
C ALA A 182 17.58 51.77 46.12
N ASN A 183 18.29 52.67 46.79
CA ASN A 183 18.01 53.19 48.13
C ASN A 183 18.11 52.20 49.30
N GLU A 184 19.19 52.34 50.08
CA GLU A 184 19.20 52.63 51.53
C GLU A 184 20.62 52.96 51.99
#